data_AF-A0A5J4ZEM5-F1
#
_entry.id   AF-A0A5J4ZEM5-F1
#
_cell.length_a   1.000
_cell.length_b   1.000
_cell.length_c   1.000
_cell.angle_alpha   90.00
_cell.angle_beta   90.00
_cell.angle_gamma   90.00
#
_symmetry.space_group_name_H-M   'P 1'
#
loop_
_entity.id
_entity.type
_entity.pdbx_description
1 polymer ?
#
loop_
_entity_poly.entity_id
_entity_poly.type
_entity_poly.pdbx_seq_one_letter_code
_entity_poly.pdbx_strand_id
1 'polypeptide(L)'
;MMCQLCGANIRGLGSSETTLVSIVANPVQSPPNFPEGPGKDDKLPDNNEIIGPLVIAQLLHNEKTLLAIGNELGLSGWGLNNSGYCSWLGIACGSNNSMVEKLDLSRRGLQGNVTLISELKALKWLDLSYNNFHGSSPPAFGNLSELEFLDLSSNKFGSSIPTELGRLRNLRSLNLSNNWLTGAIPNELEGLKKFNIFKFLQID
;
A
#
# COMPACT_ATOMS: atom_id res chain seq x y z
N MET A 1 40.42 2.04 -44.42
CA MET A 1 40.15 2.50 -45.80
C MET A 1 38.73 2.11 -46.16
N MET A 2 38.05 3.00 -46.88
CA MET A 2 36.60 3.11 -47.08
C MET A 2 35.85 1.83 -47.51
N CYS A 3 34.62 1.70 -47.00
CA CYS A 3 33.51 1.10 -47.74
C CYS A 3 33.13 2.04 -48.90
N GLN A 4 33.12 1.52 -50.12
CA GLN A 4 32.35 2.04 -51.27
C GLN A 4 32.00 0.84 -52.15
N LEU A 5 30.72 0.46 -52.22
CA LEU A 5 29.71 0.84 -53.23
C LEU A 5 29.53 -0.29 -54.25
N CYS A 6 28.32 -0.86 -54.30
CA CYS A 6 27.40 -0.68 -55.42
C CYS A 6 26.12 -1.47 -55.17
N GLY A 7 24.99 -0.77 -55.22
CA GLY A 7 23.67 -1.38 -55.23
C GLY A 7 23.31 -1.90 -56.63
N ALA A 8 22.44 -2.91 -56.66
CA ALA A 8 21.46 -3.10 -57.71
C ALA A 8 20.36 -4.01 -57.19
N ASN A 9 19.13 -3.51 -57.26
CA ASN A 9 17.88 -4.15 -56.90
C ASN A 9 17.27 -4.75 -58.17
N ILE A 10 17.07 -6.07 -58.26
CA ILE A 10 16.17 -6.65 -59.26
C ILE A 10 15.44 -7.87 -58.65
N ARG A 11 14.11 -7.80 -58.72
CA ARG A 11 13.12 -8.84 -58.41
C ARG A 11 13.18 -9.98 -59.44
N GLY A 12 12.90 -11.22 -59.05
CA GLY A 12 12.60 -12.28 -60.00
C GLY A 12 12.37 -13.63 -59.35
N LEU A 13 11.17 -14.16 -59.51
CA LEU A 13 10.63 -15.41 -58.96
C LEU A 13 11.14 -16.68 -59.65
N GLY A 14 11.00 -17.81 -58.92
CA GLY A 14 11.03 -19.20 -59.42
C GLY A 14 12.40 -19.85 -59.28
N SER A 15 12.56 -21.13 -58.92
CA SER A 15 11.68 -22.27 -58.63
C SER A 15 12.62 -23.46 -58.35
N SER A 16 12.11 -24.53 -57.74
CA SER A 16 12.75 -25.86 -57.55
C SER A 16 13.86 -25.91 -56.49
N GLU A 17 13.99 -26.92 -55.62
CA GLU A 17 13.20 -28.07 -55.15
C GLU A 17 14.03 -28.60 -53.96
N THR A 18 13.41 -29.07 -52.88
CA THR A 18 13.69 -30.40 -52.28
C THR A 18 12.91 -30.58 -50.98
N THR A 19 12.03 -31.58 -51.01
CA THR A 19 11.28 -32.18 -49.91
C THR A 19 12.23 -32.96 -48.98
N LEU A 20 11.98 -32.95 -47.66
CA LEU A 20 12.07 -34.15 -46.78
C LEU A 20 11.37 -33.90 -45.42
N VAL A 21 10.23 -34.59 -45.25
CA VAL A 21 9.83 -35.42 -44.08
C VAL A 21 9.29 -34.76 -42.79
N SER A 22 7.96 -34.90 -42.68
CA SER A 22 7.15 -35.47 -41.58
C SER A 22 7.10 -34.82 -40.20
N ILE A 23 5.90 -34.31 -39.85
CA ILE A 23 5.25 -34.56 -38.55
C ILE A 23 3.75 -34.78 -38.81
N VAL A 24 3.26 -35.98 -38.49
CA VAL A 24 1.83 -36.29 -38.38
C VAL A 24 1.44 -36.06 -36.92
N ALA A 25 0.45 -35.20 -36.66
CA ALA A 25 -0.20 -35.08 -35.37
C ALA A 25 -1.70 -35.39 -35.54
N ASN A 26 -2.18 -36.34 -34.74
CA ASN A 26 -3.52 -36.92 -34.77
C ASN A 26 -4.65 -35.89 -34.62
N PRO A 27 -5.84 -36.15 -35.21
CA PRO A 27 -7.04 -35.38 -34.93
C PRO A 27 -7.52 -35.63 -33.49
N VAL A 28 -7.77 -34.54 -32.76
CA VAL A 28 -8.33 -34.54 -31.41
C VAL A 28 -9.78 -35.03 -31.46
N GLN A 29 -10.06 -36.09 -30.70
CA GLN A 29 -11.40 -36.63 -30.46
C GLN A 29 -12.27 -35.65 -29.65
N SER A 30 -13.53 -35.51 -30.06
CA SER A 30 -14.59 -34.83 -29.32
C SER A 30 -14.82 -35.48 -27.95
N PRO A 31 -15.02 -34.72 -26.87
CA PRO A 31 -15.41 -35.28 -25.58
C PRO A 31 -16.87 -35.78 -25.58
N PRO A 32 -17.22 -36.76 -24.72
CA PRO A 32 -18.53 -37.39 -24.69
C PRO A 32 -19.62 -36.53 -24.02
N ASN A 33 -20.86 -36.75 -24.47
CA ASN A 33 -22.11 -36.18 -23.95
C ASN A 33 -22.28 -36.39 -22.43
N PHE A 34 -22.59 -35.32 -21.69
CA PHE A 34 -23.11 -35.37 -20.33
C PHE A 34 -24.66 -35.38 -20.36
N PRO A 35 -25.33 -36.09 -19.43
CA PRO A 35 -26.79 -36.13 -19.39
C PRO A 35 -27.42 -34.81 -18.91
N GLU A 36 -28.61 -34.54 -19.45
CA GLU A 36 -29.50 -33.41 -19.14
C GLU A 36 -29.82 -33.32 -17.63
N GLY A 37 -29.77 -32.10 -17.09
CA GLY A 37 -30.02 -31.82 -15.68
C GLY A 37 -31.51 -31.83 -15.28
N PRO A 38 -31.83 -31.90 -13.98
CA PRO A 38 -33.16 -31.59 -13.51
C PRO A 38 -33.31 -30.09 -13.26
N GLY A 39 -34.43 -29.55 -13.77
CA GLY A 39 -35.33 -28.68 -13.00
C GLY A 39 -34.80 -27.34 -12.50
N LYS A 40 -35.33 -26.27 -13.10
CA LYS A 40 -35.32 -24.90 -12.58
C LYS A 40 -35.80 -24.86 -11.12
N ASP A 41 -34.94 -24.36 -10.26
CA ASP A 41 -35.30 -23.46 -9.17
C ASP A 41 -34.27 -22.32 -9.21
N ASP A 42 -34.54 -21.32 -10.06
CA ASP A 42 -33.85 -20.04 -10.04
C ASP A 42 -34.19 -19.33 -8.71
N LYS A 43 -33.54 -19.73 -7.62
CA LYS A 43 -33.42 -18.86 -6.46
C LYS A 43 -32.29 -17.88 -6.80
N LEU A 44 -32.72 -16.66 -7.12
CA LEU A 44 -31.90 -15.45 -7.18
C LEU A 44 -30.72 -15.55 -6.19
N PRO A 45 -29.45 -15.31 -6.61
CA PRO A 45 -28.37 -15.28 -5.63
C PRO A 45 -28.73 -14.22 -4.59
N ASP A 46 -28.87 -14.66 -3.34
CA ASP A 46 -29.01 -13.77 -2.21
C ASP A 46 -27.76 -12.90 -2.18
N ASN A 47 -27.93 -11.59 -2.10
CA ASN A 47 -26.87 -10.58 -2.22
C ASN A 47 -25.96 -10.53 -0.97
N ASN A 48 -25.68 -11.66 -0.35
CA ASN A 48 -24.70 -11.78 0.71
C ASN A 48 -23.36 -12.12 0.08
N GLU A 49 -22.63 -11.06 -0.26
CA GLU A 49 -21.20 -11.05 -0.54
C GLU A 49 -20.50 -12.02 0.43
N ILE A 50 -20.02 -13.17 -0.07
CA ILE A 50 -19.24 -14.11 0.74
C ILE A 50 -17.89 -13.44 0.98
N ILE A 51 -17.81 -12.61 2.02
CA ILE A 51 -16.57 -12.01 2.50
C ILE A 51 -15.70 -13.18 3.01
N GLY A 52 -14.65 -13.50 2.27
CA GLY A 52 -13.78 -14.65 2.57
C GLY A 52 -13.14 -14.57 3.97
N PRO A 53 -12.78 -15.72 4.58
CA PRO A 53 -12.27 -15.79 5.95
C PRO A 53 -11.01 -14.95 6.20
N LEU A 54 -10.19 -14.71 5.17
CA LEU A 54 -9.02 -13.85 5.24
C LEU A 54 -9.41 -12.36 5.47
N VAL A 55 -10.49 -11.91 4.83
CA VAL A 55 -10.97 -10.53 4.98
C VAL A 55 -11.56 -10.34 6.37
N ILE A 56 -12.34 -11.30 6.89
CA ILE A 56 -12.88 -11.26 8.26
C ILE A 56 -11.74 -11.21 9.30
N ALA A 57 -10.69 -12.00 9.13
CA ALA A 57 -9.53 -11.98 10.01
C ALA A 57 -8.83 -10.61 10.01
N GLN A 58 -8.72 -9.96 8.86
CA GLN A 58 -8.12 -8.61 8.75
C GLN A 58 -8.98 -7.54 9.43
N LEU A 59 -10.31 -7.62 9.29
CA LEU A 59 -11.23 -6.68 9.95
C LEU A 59 -11.11 -6.79 11.48
N LEU A 60 -11.12 -8.02 12.01
CA LEU A 60 -10.95 -8.27 13.44
C LEU A 60 -9.58 -7.82 13.94
N HIS A 61 -8.53 -7.98 13.13
CA HIS A 61 -7.20 -7.50 13.44
C HIS A 61 -7.16 -5.97 13.52
N ASN A 62 -7.71 -5.26 12.53
CA ASN A 62 -7.75 -3.80 12.51
C ASN A 62 -8.48 -3.25 13.73
N GLU A 63 -9.64 -3.82 14.07
CA GLU A 63 -10.42 -3.41 15.24
C GLU A 63 -9.61 -3.55 16.54
N LYS A 64 -8.99 -4.72 16.77
CA LYS A 64 -8.14 -4.95 17.96
C LYS A 64 -6.96 -3.98 18.03
N THR A 65 -6.28 -3.77 16.90
CA THR A 65 -5.15 -2.85 16.80
C THR A 65 -5.57 -1.41 17.10
N LEU A 66 -6.69 -0.95 16.55
CA LEU A 66 -7.20 0.40 16.81
C LEU A 66 -7.62 0.58 18.27
N LEU A 67 -8.30 -0.40 18.88
CA LEU A 67 -8.63 -0.33 20.31
C LEU A 67 -7.36 -0.25 21.18
N ALA A 68 -6.31 -1.00 20.84
CA ALA A 68 -5.03 -0.93 21.53
C ALA A 68 -4.36 0.45 21.37
N ILE A 69 -4.36 1.01 20.17
CA ILE A 69 -3.89 2.38 19.90
C ILE A 69 -4.70 3.39 20.73
N GLY A 70 -6.02 3.25 20.76
CA GLY A 70 -6.90 4.13 21.52
C GLY A 70 -6.58 4.12 23.02
N ASN A 71 -6.34 2.93 23.58
CA ASN A 71 -5.95 2.78 24.98
C ASN A 71 -4.55 3.36 25.27
N GLU A 72 -3.57 3.07 24.41
CA GLU A 72 -2.18 3.55 24.55
C GLU A 72 -2.10 5.09 24.48
N LEU A 73 -2.86 5.71 23.57
CA LEU A 73 -2.83 7.15 23.33
C LEU A 73 -3.87 7.93 24.14
N GLY A 74 -4.73 7.25 24.90
CA GLY A 74 -5.81 7.88 25.68
C GLY A 74 -6.91 8.53 24.82
N LEU A 75 -7.24 7.93 23.66
CA LEU A 75 -8.28 8.44 22.77
C LEU A 75 -9.68 8.12 23.31
N SER A 76 -10.42 9.16 23.70
CA SER A 76 -11.85 9.02 24.03
C SER A 76 -12.70 8.88 22.76
N GLY A 77 -13.70 8.00 22.78
CA GLY A 77 -14.70 7.91 21.71
C GLY A 77 -14.52 6.74 20.74
N TRP A 78 -13.35 6.11 20.73
CA TRP A 78 -13.12 4.87 19.98
C TRP A 78 -13.77 3.68 20.70
N GLY A 79 -14.42 2.79 19.95
CA GLY A 79 -15.10 1.61 20.49
C GLY A 79 -16.44 1.87 21.17
N LEU A 80 -16.97 3.09 21.13
CA LEU A 80 -18.28 3.40 21.73
C LEU A 80 -19.46 2.95 20.86
N ASN A 81 -20.57 2.61 21.51
CA ASN A 81 -21.88 2.33 20.90
C ASN A 81 -21.88 1.20 19.85
N ASN A 82 -20.96 0.25 19.94
CA ASN A 82 -20.78 -0.83 18.94
C ASN A 82 -20.67 -0.29 17.50
N SER A 83 -20.16 0.93 17.35
CA SER A 83 -19.96 1.58 16.06
C SER A 83 -18.71 1.02 15.39
N GLY A 84 -18.80 0.67 14.10
CA GLY A 84 -17.65 0.19 13.34
C GLY A 84 -16.53 1.25 13.30
N TYR A 85 -15.27 0.81 13.32
CA TYR A 85 -14.12 1.71 13.45
C TYR A 85 -13.99 2.79 12.37
N CYS A 86 -14.59 2.58 11.18
CA CYS A 86 -14.63 3.58 10.12
C CYS A 86 -15.47 4.83 10.48
N SER A 87 -16.25 4.78 11.56
CA SER A 87 -17.00 5.92 12.08
C SER A 87 -16.28 6.68 13.19
N TRP A 88 -15.14 6.17 13.67
CA TRP A 88 -14.41 6.77 14.77
C TRP A 88 -13.65 8.02 14.32
N LEU A 89 -13.58 9.02 15.20
CA LEU A 89 -12.97 10.30 14.89
C LEU A 89 -11.51 10.14 14.44
N GLY A 90 -11.22 10.67 13.25
CA GLY A 90 -9.88 10.63 12.66
C GLY A 90 -9.59 9.39 11.81
N ILE A 91 -10.50 8.42 11.72
CA ILE A 91 -10.34 7.25 10.86
C ILE A 91 -11.15 7.45 9.58
N ALA A 92 -10.56 7.13 8.43
CA ALA A 92 -11.31 6.89 7.20
C ALA A 92 -10.86 5.59 6.55
N CYS A 93 -11.84 4.85 6.04
CA CYS A 93 -11.63 3.57 5.40
C CYS A 93 -11.72 3.68 3.87
N GLY A 94 -11.06 2.76 3.19
CA GLY A 94 -11.15 2.60 1.74
C GLY A 94 -12.52 2.08 1.27
N SER A 95 -12.62 1.80 -0.03
CA SER A 95 -13.84 1.25 -0.64
C SER A 95 -14.37 0.04 0.13
N ASN A 96 -15.68 0.02 0.38
CA ASN A 96 -16.41 -0.98 1.17
C ASN A 96 -16.17 -0.95 2.69
N ASN A 97 -15.66 0.16 3.26
CA ASN A 97 -15.46 0.32 4.72
C ASN A 97 -14.59 -0.77 5.37
N SER A 98 -13.68 -1.39 4.60
CA SER A 98 -12.97 -2.58 5.05
C SER A 98 -11.61 -2.24 5.68
N MET A 99 -10.78 -1.46 5.00
CA MET A 99 -9.41 -1.19 5.45
C MET A 99 -9.22 0.26 5.86
N VAL A 100 -8.48 0.48 6.95
CA VAL A 100 -8.11 1.82 7.41
C VAL A 100 -7.06 2.39 6.46
N GLU A 101 -7.45 3.38 5.65
CA GLU A 101 -6.56 4.03 4.69
C GLU A 101 -6.06 5.39 5.19
N LYS A 102 -6.82 6.04 6.07
CA LYS A 102 -6.45 7.32 6.68
C LYS A 102 -6.59 7.26 8.20
N LEU A 103 -5.54 7.72 8.87
CA LEU A 103 -5.52 7.97 10.29
C LEU A 103 -5.02 9.40 10.55
N ASP A 104 -5.91 10.24 11.06
CA ASP A 104 -5.64 11.61 11.47
C ASP A 104 -5.86 11.73 12.98
N LEU A 105 -4.73 11.84 13.70
CA LEU A 105 -4.68 12.07 15.14
C LEU A 105 -4.04 13.44 15.44
N SER A 106 -4.03 14.36 14.47
CA SER A 106 -3.40 15.66 14.60
C SER A 106 -4.06 16.53 15.69
N ARG A 107 -3.27 17.39 16.33
CA ARG A 107 -3.77 18.44 17.26
C ARG A 107 -4.58 17.91 18.45
N ARG A 108 -4.21 16.75 19.01
CA ARG A 108 -4.93 16.11 20.13
C ARG A 108 -4.16 16.11 21.44
N GLY A 109 -2.97 16.74 21.48
CA GLY A 109 -2.13 16.79 22.67
C GLY A 109 -1.59 15.42 23.09
N LEU A 110 -1.58 14.45 22.17
CA LEU A 110 -1.26 13.05 22.44
C LEU A 110 0.22 12.86 22.77
N GLN A 111 0.50 11.82 23.56
CA GLN A 111 1.84 11.34 23.89
C GLN A 111 1.80 9.81 23.97
N GLY A 112 2.95 9.17 24.16
CA GLY A 112 3.05 7.71 24.25
C GLY A 112 3.63 7.07 22.99
N ASN A 113 3.49 5.75 22.87
CA ASN A 113 4.13 4.98 21.80
C ASN A 113 3.21 4.82 20.58
N VAL A 114 3.70 5.28 19.42
CA VAL A 114 2.94 5.22 18.15
C VAL A 114 3.31 4.01 17.28
N THR A 115 4.17 3.11 17.75
CA THR A 115 4.65 1.94 16.99
C THR A 115 3.50 1.04 16.53
N LEU A 116 2.45 0.86 17.34
CA LEU A 116 1.30 0.02 16.99
C LEU A 116 0.57 0.46 15.70
N ILE A 117 0.71 1.73 15.31
CA ILE A 117 0.15 2.23 14.04
C ILE A 117 0.77 1.51 12.83
N SER A 118 2.00 0.98 12.95
CA SER A 118 2.64 0.21 11.87
C SER A 118 1.90 -1.07 11.49
N GLU A 119 0.97 -1.55 12.33
CA GLU A 119 0.18 -2.76 12.06
C GLU A 119 -0.99 -2.51 11.09
N LEU A 120 -1.35 -1.25 10.84
CA LEU A 120 -2.39 -0.87 9.88
C LEU A 120 -1.80 -0.81 8.46
N LYS A 121 -1.54 -1.99 7.86
CA LYS A 121 -0.77 -2.13 6.60
C LYS A 121 -1.37 -1.44 5.37
N ALA A 122 -2.68 -1.14 5.41
CA ALA A 122 -3.38 -0.45 4.32
C ALA A 122 -3.34 1.09 4.43
N LEU A 123 -2.67 1.66 5.44
CA LEU A 123 -2.58 3.10 5.61
C LEU A 123 -1.89 3.78 4.42
N LYS A 124 -2.58 4.76 3.86
CA LYS A 124 -2.10 5.68 2.82
C LYS A 124 -1.82 7.07 3.38
N TRP A 125 -2.53 7.47 4.42
CA TRP A 125 -2.42 8.79 5.04
C TRP A 125 -2.29 8.68 6.56
N LEU A 126 -1.17 9.15 7.10
CA LEU A 126 -0.93 9.24 8.54
C LEU A 126 -0.57 10.67 8.94
N ASP A 127 -1.40 11.28 9.79
CA ASP A 127 -1.15 12.60 10.37
C ASP A 127 -1.12 12.50 11.90
N LEU A 128 0.07 12.71 12.46
CA LEU A 128 0.35 12.77 13.90
C LEU A 128 0.81 14.16 14.32
N SER A 129 0.64 15.18 13.47
CA SER A 129 1.20 16.50 13.67
C SER A 129 0.58 17.25 14.85
N TYR A 130 1.31 18.22 15.42
CA TYR A 130 0.86 19.05 16.53
C TYR A 130 0.44 18.23 17.77
N ASN A 131 1.30 17.31 18.20
CA ASN A 131 1.13 16.51 19.41
C ASN A 131 2.38 16.64 20.31
N ASN A 132 2.44 15.83 21.36
CA ASN A 132 3.54 15.80 22.33
C ASN A 132 4.39 14.53 22.21
N PHE A 133 4.39 13.85 21.05
CA PHE A 133 5.18 12.63 20.86
C PHE A 133 6.68 12.91 20.98
N HIS A 134 7.40 12.04 21.68
CA HIS A 134 8.83 12.20 21.98
C HIS A 134 9.59 10.88 21.80
N GLY A 135 10.92 10.92 21.96
CA GLY A 135 11.79 9.79 21.64
C GLY A 135 12.11 9.75 20.14
N SER A 136 12.61 8.62 19.63
CA SER A 136 12.86 8.48 18.19
C SER A 136 11.55 8.28 17.42
N SER A 137 11.48 8.83 16.20
CA SER A 137 10.41 8.44 15.27
C SER A 137 10.52 6.93 14.98
N PRO A 138 9.43 6.15 14.93
CA PRO A 138 9.53 4.69 14.90
C PRO A 138 10.10 4.17 13.57
N PRO A 139 11.17 3.34 13.59
CA PRO A 139 11.62 2.59 12.42
C PRO A 139 10.52 1.73 11.80
N ALA A 140 9.58 1.25 12.63
CA ALA A 140 8.46 0.40 12.22
C ALA A 140 7.53 1.06 11.19
N PHE A 141 7.50 2.40 11.09
CA PHE A 141 6.74 3.09 10.06
C PHE A 141 7.25 2.78 8.65
N GLY A 142 8.51 2.35 8.49
CA GLY A 142 9.02 1.83 7.22
C GLY A 142 8.32 0.57 6.70
N ASN A 143 7.46 -0.07 7.50
CA ASN A 143 6.65 -1.23 7.09
C ASN A 143 5.27 -0.86 6.49
N LEU A 144 4.91 0.43 6.45
CA LEU A 144 3.66 0.90 5.88
C LEU A 144 3.80 1.09 4.36
N SER A 145 3.89 0.00 3.61
CA SER A 145 4.23 0.03 2.17
C SER A 145 3.29 0.87 1.30
N GLU A 146 2.02 1.00 1.71
CA GLU A 146 1.00 1.78 1.00
C GLU A 146 1.01 3.29 1.34
N LEU A 147 1.87 3.73 2.26
CA LEU A 147 1.85 5.09 2.77
C LEU A 147 2.27 6.11 1.70
N GLU A 148 1.39 7.08 1.44
CA GLU A 148 1.61 8.18 0.49
C GLU A 148 1.88 9.51 1.19
N PHE A 149 1.32 9.70 2.39
CA PHE A 149 1.45 10.91 3.18
C PHE A 149 1.78 10.59 4.64
N LEU A 150 2.85 11.21 5.14
CA LEU A 150 3.29 11.12 6.53
C LEU A 150 3.60 12.52 7.09
N ASP A 151 2.82 12.98 8.05
CA ASP A 151 3.10 14.21 8.80
C ASP A 151 3.34 13.91 10.28
N LEU A 152 4.58 14.14 10.73
CA LEU A 152 5.03 14.04 12.12
C LEU A 152 5.42 15.41 12.68
N SER A 153 5.10 16.49 11.99
CA SER A 153 5.57 17.83 12.33
C SER A 153 5.00 18.36 13.64
N SER A 154 5.70 19.32 14.25
CA SER A 154 5.26 19.95 15.49
C SER A 154 5.04 18.92 16.61
N ASN A 155 6.07 18.09 16.82
CA ASN A 155 6.17 17.13 17.91
C ASN A 155 7.52 17.35 18.64
N LYS A 156 7.92 16.40 19.50
CA LYS A 156 9.19 16.40 20.24
C LYS A 156 10.03 15.18 19.87
N PHE A 157 9.87 14.64 18.65
CA PHE A 157 10.70 13.53 18.19
C PHE A 157 12.16 13.98 18.12
N GLY A 158 13.04 13.19 18.72
CA GLY A 158 14.48 13.42 18.73
C GLY A 158 15.26 12.35 18.00
N SER A 159 16.58 12.38 18.16
CA SER A 159 17.52 11.43 17.52
C SER A 159 17.54 11.55 16.00
N SER A 160 18.13 10.58 15.31
CA SER A 160 18.25 10.55 13.86
C SER A 160 16.98 10.06 13.17
N ILE A 161 16.79 10.51 11.93
CA ILE A 161 15.73 10.00 11.06
C ILE A 161 16.01 8.52 10.74
N PRO A 162 15.05 7.59 10.96
CA PRO A 162 15.23 6.17 10.66
C PRO A 162 15.43 5.94 9.16
N THR A 163 16.43 5.12 8.81
CA THR A 163 16.72 4.76 7.41
C THR A 163 15.60 3.91 6.81
N GLU A 164 14.83 3.23 7.65
CA GLU A 164 13.67 2.42 7.26
C GLU A 164 12.58 3.22 6.56
N LEU A 165 12.48 4.54 6.80
CA LEU A 165 11.55 5.40 6.07
C LEU A 165 11.85 5.44 4.57
N GLY A 166 13.09 5.16 4.15
CA GLY A 166 13.45 5.01 2.73
C GLY A 166 12.84 3.79 2.03
N ARG A 167 12.22 2.86 2.78
CA ARG A 167 11.46 1.72 2.24
C ARG A 167 10.10 2.12 1.68
N LEU A 168 9.58 3.30 2.05
CA LEU A 168 8.25 3.78 1.69
C LEU A 168 8.18 4.26 0.23
N ARG A 169 8.18 3.32 -0.72
CA ARG A 169 8.26 3.63 -2.16
C ARG A 169 7.07 4.42 -2.72
N ASN A 170 5.93 4.39 -2.03
CA ASN A 170 4.72 5.13 -2.41
C ASN A 170 4.65 6.55 -1.81
N LEU A 171 5.58 6.91 -0.91
CA LEU A 171 5.54 8.17 -0.18
C LEU A 171 5.73 9.36 -1.12
N ARG A 172 4.80 10.32 -1.06
CA ARG A 172 4.77 11.55 -1.86
C ARG A 172 4.98 12.79 -1.00
N SER A 173 4.68 12.69 0.30
CA SER A 173 4.83 13.78 1.25
C SER A 173 5.33 13.24 2.58
N LEU A 174 6.42 13.84 3.06
CA LEU A 174 7.03 13.58 4.35
C LEU A 174 7.27 14.92 5.03
N ASN A 175 6.65 15.15 6.19
CA ASN A 175 6.84 16.35 6.98
C ASN A 175 7.37 15.98 8.37
N LEU A 176 8.61 16.37 8.65
CA LEU A 176 9.31 16.15 9.91
C LEU A 176 9.66 17.47 10.64
N SER A 177 9.20 18.60 10.11
CA SER A 177 9.53 19.95 10.62
C SER A 177 9.07 20.14 12.08
N ASN A 178 9.68 21.09 12.78
CA ASN A 178 9.34 21.42 14.18
C ASN A 178 9.40 20.19 15.11
N ASN A 179 10.55 19.51 15.09
CA ASN A 179 10.91 18.42 16.00
C ASN A 179 12.33 18.68 16.55
N TRP A 180 12.85 17.77 17.37
CA TRP A 180 14.22 17.82 17.92
C TRP A 180 15.15 16.82 17.23
N LEU A 181 14.90 16.55 15.94
CA LEU A 181 15.68 15.61 15.15
C LEU A 181 17.10 16.12 14.95
N THR A 182 18.06 15.21 14.98
CA THR A 182 19.50 15.49 14.87
C THR A 182 20.15 14.55 13.85
N GLY A 183 21.38 14.86 13.45
CA GLY A 183 22.11 14.03 12.48
C GLY A 183 21.76 14.35 11.02
N ALA A 184 22.37 13.61 10.10
CA ALA A 184 22.19 13.82 8.66
C ALA A 184 20.88 13.21 8.15
N ILE A 185 20.37 13.76 7.04
CA ILE A 185 19.28 13.14 6.28
C ILE A 185 19.82 11.84 5.65
N PRO A 186 19.22 10.67 5.93
CA PRO A 186 19.64 9.41 5.33
C PRO A 186 19.56 9.40 3.81
N ASN A 187 20.57 8.83 3.14
CA ASN A 187 20.60 8.68 1.68
C ASN A 187 19.45 7.79 1.17
N GLU A 188 18.92 6.91 2.02
CA GLU A 188 17.77 6.06 1.72
C GLU A 188 16.51 6.89 1.39
N LEU A 189 16.40 8.12 1.91
CA LEU A 189 15.31 9.04 1.61
C LEU A 189 15.50 9.77 0.27
N GLU A 190 16.73 9.82 -0.27
CA GLU A 190 17.03 10.48 -1.55
C GLU A 190 16.30 9.81 -2.73
N GLY A 191 15.94 8.52 -2.56
CA GLY A 191 15.17 7.75 -3.53
C GLY A 191 13.66 8.04 -3.55
N LEU A 192 13.13 8.81 -2.60
CA LEU A 192 11.72 9.22 -2.56
C LEU A 192 11.45 10.35 -3.57
N LYS A 193 11.66 10.07 -4.87
CA LYS A 193 11.53 11.04 -5.96
C LYS A 193 10.13 11.08 -6.56
N LYS A 194 9.15 11.57 -5.80
CA LYS A 194 7.91 12.18 -6.32
C LYS A 194 7.59 13.42 -5.48
N PHE A 195 7.91 14.58 -6.03
CA PHE A 195 8.12 15.84 -5.33
C PHE A 195 6.86 16.43 -4.65
N ASN A 196 6.94 16.54 -3.31
CA ASN A 196 6.50 17.66 -2.47
C ASN A 196 7.26 17.66 -1.11
N ILE A 197 8.50 17.15 -1.10
CA ILE A 197 9.14 16.54 0.09
C ILE A 197 9.98 17.49 0.97
N PHE A 198 10.21 18.76 0.61
CA PHE A 198 11.16 19.59 1.38
C PHE A 198 10.55 20.88 1.92
N LYS A 199 9.63 20.78 2.88
CA LYS A 199 9.42 21.88 3.84
C LYS A 199 10.33 21.61 5.04
N PHE A 200 11.60 21.97 4.80
CA PHE A 200 12.75 22.10 5.69
C PHE A 200 12.58 21.58 7.13
N LEU A 201 13.41 20.59 7.46
CA LEU A 201 14.07 20.56 8.76
C LEU A 201 14.72 21.93 8.95
N GLN A 202 14.12 22.81 9.74
CA GLN A 202 14.80 24.00 10.21
C GLN A 202 15.70 23.50 11.35
N ILE A 203 16.89 23.05 10.97
CA ILE A 203 17.99 22.79 11.89
C ILE A 203 18.56 24.18 12.15
N ASP A 204 18.16 24.80 13.26
CA ASP A 204 18.83 25.99 13.78
C ASP A 204 20.20 25.62 14.37
#